data_AF-A0A831LDB5-F1
#
_entry.id   AF-A0A831LDB5-F1
#
_cell.length_a   1.000
_cell.length_b   1.000
_cell.length_c   1.000
_cell.angle_alpha   90.00
_cell.angle_beta   90.00
_cell.angle_gamma   90.00
#
_symmetry.space_group_name_H-M   'P 1'
#
loop_
_entity.id
_entity.type
_entity.pdbx_description
1 polymer ?
#
loop_
_entity_poly.entity_id
_entity_poly.type
_entity_poly.pdbx_seq_one_letter_code
_entity_poly.pdbx_strand_id
1 'polypeptide(L)'
;MIIGSLCFCCTCGCLQSTPGAPDAGIEPVTGEGAAPVLLGDAIAVLDAGMADALFSFSGYLAYTVIGSGVNSDGAAESWSLLVVPEGRNETRLLTFTGSSWQDAVWPEEPGNATAACSMDGILMPEELFAQNRGVLEEMMKANGIVGTDIELNRGVYHVRARGVPDMRELRFDARTGEPLQ
;
A
#
# COMPACT_ATOMS: atom_id res chain seq x y z
N MET A 1 10.06 41.65 -50.20
CA MET A 1 9.67 41.43 -51.60
C MET A 1 10.69 40.49 -52.22
N ILE A 2 10.20 39.33 -52.68
CA ILE A 2 10.76 38.47 -53.73
C ILE A 2 12.02 37.64 -53.38
N ILE A 3 11.80 36.36 -53.08
CA ILE A 3 12.09 35.14 -53.89
C ILE A 3 13.54 34.67 -53.74
N GLY A 4 13.73 33.63 -52.91
CA GLY A 4 14.87 32.72 -52.99
C GLY A 4 14.51 31.55 -53.90
N SER A 5 15.16 31.52 -55.07
CA SER A 5 15.00 30.56 -56.15
C SER A 5 15.49 29.15 -55.79
N LEU A 6 14.86 28.14 -56.41
CA LEU A 6 15.26 26.74 -56.47
C LEU A 6 16.74 26.56 -56.82
N CYS A 7 17.37 25.52 -56.27
CA CYS A 7 18.33 24.74 -57.04
C CYS A 7 18.13 23.23 -56.80
N PHE A 8 18.22 22.51 -57.91
CA PHE A 8 17.70 21.20 -58.21
C PHE A 8 18.87 20.20 -58.29
N CYS A 9 18.62 19.00 -57.78
CA CYS A 9 19.25 17.71 -58.09
C CYS A 9 20.73 17.48 -57.77
N CYS A 10 20.95 16.46 -56.92
CA CYS A 10 21.76 15.31 -57.30
C CYS A 10 21.21 14.06 -56.58
N THR A 11 20.63 13.16 -57.37
CA THR A 11 20.38 11.77 -57.01
C THR A 11 21.70 11.05 -56.79
N CYS A 12 21.93 10.52 -55.59
CA CYS A 12 22.84 9.40 -55.38
C CYS A 12 22.28 8.56 -54.23
N GLY A 13 21.88 7.33 -54.58
CA GLY A 13 21.43 6.35 -53.61
C GLY A 13 22.54 6.02 -52.61
N CYS A 14 22.19 6.07 -51.34
CA CYS A 14 22.80 5.28 -50.29
C CYS A 14 21.64 4.72 -49.47
N LEU A 15 21.57 3.40 -49.32
CA LEU A 15 20.74 2.80 -48.28
C LEU A 15 21.25 3.33 -46.94
N GLN A 16 20.54 4.28 -46.35
CA GLN A 16 20.74 4.66 -44.95
C GLN A 16 19.56 4.11 -44.19
N SER A 17 19.85 3.11 -43.35
CA SER A 17 18.97 2.62 -42.31
C SER A 17 18.35 3.80 -41.59
N THR A 18 17.02 3.84 -41.56
CA THR A 18 16.25 4.77 -40.76
C THR A 18 16.80 4.73 -39.33
N PRO A 19 17.19 5.86 -38.73
CA PRO A 19 17.34 5.90 -37.28
C PRO A 19 16.00 5.47 -36.72
N GLY A 20 16.00 4.36 -35.97
CA GLY A 20 14.83 3.95 -35.20
C GLY A 20 14.32 5.17 -34.46
N ALA A 21 13.00 5.36 -34.49
CA ALA A 21 12.34 6.36 -33.68
C ALA A 21 12.96 6.34 -32.28
N PRO A 22 13.23 7.49 -31.65
CA PRO A 22 13.61 7.49 -30.24
C PRO A 22 12.53 6.66 -29.54
N ASP A 23 12.98 5.54 -28.98
CA ASP A 23 12.19 4.75 -28.07
C ASP A 23 11.63 5.77 -27.10
N ALA A 24 10.31 5.98 -27.16
CA ALA A 24 9.59 6.70 -26.14
C ALA A 24 9.62 5.76 -24.94
N GLY A 25 10.83 5.62 -24.38
CA GLY A 25 11.08 4.95 -23.14
C GLY A 25 10.09 5.57 -22.21
N ILE A 26 9.15 4.74 -21.77
CA ILE A 26 8.35 5.05 -20.61
C ILE A 26 9.40 5.26 -19.54
N GLU A 27 9.77 6.51 -19.29
CA GLU A 27 10.58 6.82 -18.13
C GLU A 27 9.83 6.22 -16.95
N PRO A 28 10.49 5.39 -16.13
CA PRO A 28 9.86 4.92 -14.91
C PRO A 28 9.34 6.15 -14.22
N VAL A 29 8.05 6.18 -13.90
CA VAL A 29 7.52 7.23 -13.03
C VAL A 29 8.20 7.02 -11.69
N THR A 30 9.36 7.65 -11.50
CA THR A 30 9.95 7.87 -10.19
C THR A 30 9.14 8.98 -9.56
N GLY A 31 7.86 8.70 -9.32
CA GLY A 31 7.13 9.39 -8.28
C GLY A 31 7.95 9.12 -7.03
N GLU A 32 8.51 10.18 -6.46
CA GLU A 32 9.12 10.14 -5.14
C GLU A 32 8.11 9.45 -4.24
N GLY A 33 8.40 8.20 -3.87
CA GLY A 33 7.47 7.38 -3.11
C GLY A 33 7.14 8.17 -1.85
N ALA A 34 5.85 8.36 -1.57
CA ALA A 34 5.47 9.06 -0.37
C ALA A 34 6.12 8.38 0.84
N ALA A 35 6.59 9.19 1.79
CA ALA A 35 7.24 8.65 2.97
C ALA A 35 6.31 7.65 3.68
N PRO A 36 6.83 6.53 4.20
CA PRO A 36 6.03 5.58 4.97
C PRO A 36 5.31 6.27 6.13
N VAL A 37 4.05 5.88 6.37
CA VAL A 37 3.18 6.50 7.39
C VAL A 37 2.77 5.45 8.43
N LEU A 38 2.67 5.86 9.69
CA LEU A 38 2.17 5.01 10.77
C LEU A 38 0.66 4.77 10.63
N LEU A 39 0.18 3.61 11.06
CA LEU A 39 -1.25 3.30 10.98
C LEU A 39 -2.09 4.31 11.79
N GLY A 40 -1.63 4.68 12.99
CA GLY A 40 -2.30 5.67 13.83
C GLY A 40 -2.45 7.03 13.15
N ASP A 41 -1.41 7.49 12.45
CA ASP A 41 -1.44 8.75 11.71
C ASP A 41 -2.42 8.68 10.52
N ALA A 42 -2.42 7.55 9.79
CA ALA A 42 -3.36 7.34 8.69
C ALA A 42 -4.82 7.32 9.20
N ILE A 43 -5.09 6.67 10.34
CA ILE A 43 -6.41 6.67 10.99
C ILE A 43 -6.81 8.08 11.44
N ALA A 44 -5.89 8.87 12.00
CA ALA A 44 -6.19 10.25 12.37
C ALA A 44 -6.62 11.10 11.16
N VAL A 45 -6.02 10.87 9.99
CA VAL A 45 -6.45 11.51 8.73
C VAL A 45 -7.83 10.99 8.29
N LEU A 46 -8.12 9.71 8.50
CA LEU A 46 -9.42 9.12 8.21
C LEU A 46 -10.52 9.77 9.06
N ASP A 47 -10.29 9.87 10.37
CA ASP A 47 -11.20 10.45 11.35
C ASP A 47 -11.48 11.93 11.05
N ALA A 48 -10.43 12.70 10.73
CA ALA A 48 -10.58 14.09 10.29
C ALA A 48 -11.45 14.19 9.02
N GLY A 49 -11.21 13.32 8.03
CA GLY A 49 -12.01 13.29 6.82
C GLY A 49 -13.47 12.90 7.05
N MET A 50 -13.78 12.04 8.02
CA MET A 50 -15.16 11.74 8.40
C MET A 50 -15.82 12.93 9.11
N ALA A 51 -15.10 13.62 9.99
CA ALA A 51 -15.59 14.82 10.66
C ALA A 51 -15.92 15.95 9.67
N ASP A 52 -15.14 16.06 8.60
CA ASP A 52 -15.33 17.03 7.51
C ASP A 52 -16.31 16.55 6.41
N ALA A 53 -16.98 15.41 6.61
CA ALA A 53 -17.94 14.80 5.68
C ALA A 53 -17.36 14.53 4.27
N LEU A 54 -16.05 14.22 4.19
CA LEU A 54 -15.39 13.81 2.94
C LEU A 54 -15.79 12.38 2.53
N PHE A 55 -16.26 11.58 3.48
CA PHE A 55 -16.84 10.26 3.23
C PHE A 55 -18.35 10.31 3.33
N SER A 56 -19.01 9.40 2.62
CA SER A 56 -20.47 9.29 2.69
C SER A 56 -20.99 8.72 4.02
N PHE A 57 -20.11 8.33 4.93
CA PHE A 57 -20.41 7.70 6.22
C PHE A 57 -19.54 8.31 7.34
N SER A 58 -20.00 8.17 8.58
CA SER A 58 -19.40 8.82 9.77
C SER A 58 -18.86 7.84 10.81
N GLY A 59 -18.88 6.55 10.51
CA GLY A 59 -18.44 5.47 11.40
C GLY A 59 -18.34 4.16 10.63
N TYR A 60 -17.54 3.23 11.13
CA TYR A 60 -17.25 1.97 10.44
C TYR A 60 -16.77 0.87 11.39
N LEU A 61 -16.94 -0.37 10.97
CA LEU A 61 -16.28 -1.54 11.55
C LEU A 61 -15.19 -2.02 10.61
N ALA A 62 -13.93 -2.07 11.08
CA ALA A 62 -12.83 -2.65 10.34
C ALA A 62 -12.84 -4.18 10.48
N TYR A 63 -12.64 -4.90 9.38
CA TYR A 63 -12.55 -6.37 9.38
C TYR A 63 -11.14 -6.86 9.12
N THR A 64 -10.40 -6.14 8.28
CA THR A 64 -8.97 -6.36 8.08
C THR A 64 -8.26 -5.02 7.92
N VAL A 65 -7.01 -4.99 8.38
CA VAL A 65 -6.08 -3.88 8.13
C VAL A 65 -4.86 -4.45 7.45
N ILE A 66 -4.47 -3.89 6.31
CA ILE A 66 -3.32 -4.33 5.53
C ILE A 66 -2.34 -3.17 5.44
N GLY A 67 -1.12 -3.37 5.93
CA GLY A 67 0.00 -2.47 5.69
C GLY A 67 0.91 -3.06 4.63
N SER A 68 1.18 -2.32 3.57
CA SER A 68 2.07 -2.75 2.52
C SER A 68 3.39 -1.99 2.63
N GLY A 69 4.51 -2.71 2.65
CA GLY A 69 5.84 -2.08 2.61
C GLY A 69 6.21 -1.50 3.96
N VAL A 70 5.86 -2.24 5.00
CA VAL A 70 6.11 -1.89 6.38
C VAL A 70 7.60 -2.01 6.67
N ASN A 71 8.18 -0.90 7.10
CA ASN A 71 9.57 -0.79 7.50
C ASN A 71 9.78 -1.25 8.95
N SER A 72 11.02 -1.16 9.45
CA SER A 72 11.39 -1.57 10.81
C SER A 72 10.71 -0.77 11.93
N ASP A 73 10.14 0.40 11.61
CA ASP A 73 9.47 1.27 12.57
C ASP A 73 7.94 1.04 12.58
N GLY A 74 7.44 0.08 11.78
CA GLY A 74 6.01 -0.20 11.67
C GLY A 74 5.25 0.75 10.73
N ALA A 75 5.95 1.66 10.03
CA ALA A 75 5.35 2.56 9.05
C ALA A 75 5.25 1.90 7.67
N ALA A 76 4.12 2.07 6.98
CA ALA A 76 3.83 1.45 5.68
C ALA A 76 3.83 2.46 4.54
N GLU A 77 4.18 2.03 3.34
CA GLU A 77 4.01 2.81 2.10
C GLU A 77 2.51 3.06 1.79
N SER A 78 1.65 2.11 2.18
CA SER A 78 0.20 2.24 2.09
C SER A 78 -0.51 1.44 3.16
N TRP A 79 -1.65 1.94 3.60
CA TRP A 79 -2.59 1.22 4.48
C TRP A 79 -3.90 0.96 3.76
N SER A 80 -4.46 -0.23 3.90
CA SER A 80 -5.78 -0.58 3.39
C SER A 80 -6.65 -1.11 4.53
N LEU A 81 -7.90 -0.66 4.60
CA LEU A 81 -8.89 -1.17 5.53
C LEU A 81 -10.07 -1.73 4.74
N LEU A 82 -10.45 -2.97 5.03
CA LEU A 82 -11.73 -3.49 4.61
C LEU A 82 -12.74 -3.18 5.72
N VAL A 83 -13.74 -2.36 5.40
CA VAL A 83 -14.68 -1.84 6.39
C VAL A 83 -16.12 -2.07 5.97
N VAL A 84 -17.01 -2.15 6.96
CA VAL A 84 -18.45 -1.94 6.75
C VAL A 84 -18.83 -0.64 7.44
N PRO A 85 -19.31 0.37 6.68
CA PRO A 85 -19.83 1.60 7.28
C PRO A 85 -21.02 1.33 8.19
N GLU A 86 -21.12 2.07 9.29
CA GLU A 86 -22.25 1.96 10.21
C GLU A 86 -23.59 2.20 9.51
N GLY A 87 -24.57 1.34 9.81
CA GLY A 87 -25.90 1.42 9.21
C GLY A 87 -25.96 1.01 7.73
N ARG A 88 -24.88 0.44 7.17
CA ARG A 88 -24.84 -0.10 5.80
C ARG A 88 -24.51 -1.58 5.78
N ASN A 89 -24.89 -2.23 4.68
CA ASN A 89 -24.55 -3.63 4.39
C ASN A 89 -23.53 -3.76 3.26
N GLU A 90 -22.95 -2.64 2.81
CA GLU A 90 -21.92 -2.65 1.76
C GLU A 90 -20.52 -2.69 2.39
N THR A 91 -19.64 -3.50 1.81
CA THR A 91 -18.23 -3.49 2.14
C THR A 91 -17.52 -2.40 1.35
N ARG A 92 -16.61 -1.69 2.00
CA ARG A 92 -15.75 -0.69 1.36
C ARG A 92 -14.28 -1.00 1.61
N LEU A 93 -13.46 -0.77 0.61
CA LEU A 93 -12.02 -0.78 0.72
C LEU A 93 -11.55 0.68 0.80
N LEU A 94 -10.96 1.02 1.93
CA LEU A 94 -10.31 2.31 2.14
C LEU A 94 -8.82 2.12 1.96
N THR A 95 -8.18 2.89 1.07
CA THR A 95 -6.74 2.80 0.81
C THR A 95 -6.08 4.14 1.01
N PHE A 96 -5.17 4.24 1.98
CA PHE A 96 -4.34 5.40 2.22
C PHE A 96 -3.04 5.26 1.43
N THR A 97 -2.82 6.22 0.52
CA THR A 97 -1.54 6.38 -0.18
C THR A 97 -1.14 7.84 -0.13
N GLY A 98 0.11 8.08 0.29
CA GLY A 98 0.68 9.42 0.41
C GLY A 98 0.06 10.28 1.50
N SER A 99 -1.10 10.88 1.23
CA SER A 99 -1.72 11.87 2.13
C SER A 99 -3.24 11.79 2.22
N SER A 100 -3.88 10.88 1.49
CA SER A 100 -5.33 10.80 1.44
C SER A 100 -5.82 9.37 1.34
N TRP A 101 -7.01 9.15 1.89
CA TRP A 101 -7.78 7.93 1.71
C TRP A 101 -8.54 7.95 0.39
N GLN A 102 -8.44 6.84 -0.33
CA GLN A 102 -9.29 6.51 -1.46
C GLN A 102 -10.35 5.53 -0.98
N ASP A 103 -11.57 5.68 -1.49
CA ASP A 103 -12.72 4.86 -1.12
C ASP A 103 -13.23 4.12 -2.37
N ALA A 104 -13.26 2.79 -2.31
CA ALA A 104 -13.84 1.92 -3.32
C ALA A 104 -14.86 0.95 -2.73
N VAL A 105 -15.91 0.65 -3.50
CA VAL A 105 -16.84 -0.44 -3.16
C VAL A 105 -16.10 -1.76 -3.33
N TRP A 106 -16.17 -2.62 -2.31
CA TRP A 106 -15.66 -3.97 -2.39
C TRP A 106 -16.79 -4.92 -2.80
N PRO A 107 -16.63 -5.72 -3.87
CA PRO A 107 -17.74 -6.45 -4.49
C PRO A 107 -18.29 -7.59 -3.63
N GLU A 108 -17.51 -8.06 -2.65
CA GLU A 108 -17.89 -9.16 -1.78
C GLU A 108 -18.38 -8.64 -0.43
N GLU A 109 -19.48 -9.22 0.07
CA GLU A 109 -19.83 -9.02 1.48
C GLU A 109 -18.68 -9.55 2.35
N PRO A 110 -18.39 -8.92 3.51
CA PRO A 110 -17.44 -9.51 4.43
C PRO A 110 -18.12 -10.80 4.88
N GLY A 111 -17.65 -11.95 4.39
CA GLY A 111 -18.34 -13.21 4.60
C GLY A 111 -18.71 -13.40 6.08
N ASN A 112 -19.75 -14.20 6.35
CA ASN A 112 -20.30 -14.52 7.69
C ASN A 112 -19.30 -15.01 8.78
N ALA A 113 -17.99 -14.97 8.52
CA ALA A 113 -16.93 -15.55 9.32
C ALA A 113 -16.02 -14.53 10.05
N THR A 114 -16.16 -13.22 9.88
CA THR A 114 -15.20 -12.24 10.44
C THR A 114 -15.78 -11.46 11.60
N ALA A 115 -15.23 -11.65 12.81
CA ALA A 115 -15.37 -10.66 13.87
C ALA A 115 -14.66 -9.38 13.43
N ALA A 116 -15.29 -8.22 13.64
CA ALA A 116 -14.65 -6.94 13.42
C ALA A 116 -13.35 -6.87 14.25
N CYS A 117 -12.29 -6.34 13.65
CA CYS A 117 -11.08 -5.98 14.34
C CYS A 117 -11.39 -4.71 15.15
N SER A 118 -11.49 -4.86 16.47
CA SER A 118 -11.46 -3.71 17.36
C SER A 118 -10.07 -3.10 17.28
N MET A 119 -9.96 -1.88 16.77
CA MET A 119 -8.72 -1.11 16.82
C MET A 119 -8.44 -0.65 18.26
N ASP A 120 -9.47 -0.64 19.11
CA ASP A 120 -9.30 -0.43 20.54
C ASP A 120 -8.75 -1.71 21.19
N GLY A 121 -7.62 -1.58 21.88
CA GLY A 121 -7.02 -2.66 22.67
C GLY A 121 -6.16 -3.65 21.87
N ILE A 122 -5.82 -3.32 20.62
CA ILE A 122 -4.69 -3.93 19.92
C ILE A 122 -3.43 -3.07 20.10
N LEU A 123 -2.29 -3.72 19.95
CA LEU A 123 -0.96 -3.15 19.96
C LEU A 123 -0.66 -2.66 18.54
N MET A 124 -0.35 -1.38 18.38
CA MET A 124 -0.20 -0.79 17.03
C MET A 124 1.03 -1.36 16.31
N PRO A 125 1.08 -1.32 14.96
CA PRO A 125 2.21 -1.86 14.19
C PRO A 125 3.59 -1.35 14.65
N GLU A 126 3.72 -0.08 15.00
CA GLU A 126 4.97 0.49 15.52
C GLU A 126 5.43 -0.17 16.84
N GLU A 127 4.47 -0.44 17.73
CA GLU A 127 4.74 -1.12 19.00
C GLU A 127 5.08 -2.61 18.73
N LEU A 128 4.37 -3.25 17.79
CA LEU A 128 4.56 -4.66 17.46
C LEU A 128 5.96 -4.89 16.91
N PHE A 129 6.38 -4.01 16.00
CA PHE A 129 7.70 -4.04 15.38
C PHE A 129 8.80 -3.70 16.39
N ALA A 130 8.56 -2.75 17.29
CA ALA A 130 9.50 -2.45 18.37
C ALA A 130 9.70 -3.65 19.31
N GLN A 131 8.62 -4.33 19.72
CA GLN A 131 8.65 -5.48 20.62
C GLN A 131 9.29 -6.71 19.98
N ASN A 132 9.06 -6.95 18.69
CA ASN A 132 9.51 -8.15 17.98
C ASN A 132 10.69 -7.91 17.02
N ARG A 133 11.42 -6.80 17.22
CA ARG A 133 12.46 -6.31 16.32
C ARG A 133 13.46 -7.40 15.91
N GLY A 134 13.99 -8.17 16.87
CA GLY A 134 14.98 -9.21 16.58
C GLY A 134 14.48 -10.29 15.62
N VAL A 135 13.27 -10.80 15.85
CA VAL A 135 12.68 -11.85 15.00
C VAL A 135 12.33 -11.31 13.60
N LEU A 136 11.81 -10.09 13.54
CA LEU A 136 11.46 -9.44 12.27
C LEU A 136 12.71 -9.09 11.44
N GLU A 137 13.78 -8.60 12.09
CA GLU A 137 15.07 -8.33 11.44
C GLU A 137 15.73 -9.61 10.94
N GLU A 138 15.68 -10.70 11.72
CA GLU A 138 16.17 -12.01 11.27
C GLU A 138 15.40 -12.51 10.04
N MET A 139 14.07 -12.39 10.04
CA MET A 139 13.24 -12.71 8.89
C MET A 139 13.61 -11.86 7.67
N MET A 140 13.74 -10.54 7.81
CA MET A 140 14.13 -9.65 6.71
C MET A 140 15.52 -10.00 6.17
N LYS A 141 16.50 -10.21 7.05
CA LYS A 141 17.87 -10.57 6.69
C LYS A 141 17.97 -11.93 6.00
N ALA A 142 17.24 -12.94 6.48
CA ALA A 142 17.22 -14.28 5.87
C ALA A 142 16.70 -14.27 4.43
N ASN A 143 15.86 -13.29 4.09
CA ASN A 143 15.25 -13.16 2.77
C ASN A 143 15.87 -12.06 1.91
N GLY A 144 16.86 -11.32 2.42
CA GLY A 144 17.53 -10.24 1.68
C GLY A 144 16.59 -9.09 1.30
N ILE A 145 15.55 -8.85 2.10
CA ILE A 145 14.51 -7.85 1.85
C ILE A 145 14.54 -6.73 2.91
N VAL A 146 14.05 -5.55 2.53
CA VAL A 146 14.04 -4.34 3.36
C VAL A 146 12.64 -3.95 3.87
N GLY A 147 11.60 -4.70 3.49
CA GLY A 147 10.22 -4.37 3.86
C GLY A 147 9.34 -5.61 3.96
N THR A 148 8.30 -5.48 4.78
CA THR A 148 7.32 -6.53 5.05
C THR A 148 5.94 -6.08 4.61
N ASP A 149 5.02 -7.01 4.43
CA ASP A 149 3.60 -6.71 4.40
C ASP A 149 2.99 -7.27 5.69
N ILE A 150 2.05 -6.52 6.28
CA ILE A 150 1.32 -6.93 7.48
C ILE A 150 -0.17 -6.97 7.20
N GLU A 151 -0.85 -7.97 7.76
CA GLU A 151 -2.29 -8.07 7.76
C GLU A 151 -2.77 -8.31 9.20
N LEU A 152 -3.69 -7.48 9.69
CA LEU A 152 -4.44 -7.71 10.92
C LEU A 152 -5.77 -8.35 10.57
N ASN A 153 -5.99 -9.58 11.03
CA ASN A 153 -7.23 -10.31 10.80
C ASN A 153 -7.60 -11.09 12.06
N ARG A 154 -8.82 -10.88 12.58
CA ARG A 154 -9.35 -11.58 13.77
C ARG A 154 -8.42 -11.52 15.00
N GLY A 155 -7.83 -10.36 15.25
CA GLY A 155 -6.94 -10.15 16.40
C GLY A 155 -5.59 -10.86 16.27
N VAL A 156 -5.19 -11.25 15.06
CA VAL A 156 -3.87 -11.80 14.76
C VAL A 156 -3.21 -10.94 13.70
N TYR A 157 -1.98 -10.53 13.97
CA TYR A 157 -1.10 -9.96 12.95
C TYR A 157 -0.41 -11.08 12.18
N HIS A 158 -0.44 -10.99 10.86
CA HIS A 158 0.23 -11.85 9.90
C HIS A 158 1.28 -11.01 9.18
N VAL A 159 2.55 -11.27 9.43
CA VAL A 159 3.68 -10.53 8.85
C VAL A 159 4.42 -11.42 7.86
N ARG A 160 4.63 -10.89 6.65
CA ARG A 160 5.23 -11.60 5.51
C ARG A 160 6.33 -10.75 4.90
N ALA A 161 7.38 -11.39 4.37
CA ALA A 161 8.36 -10.66 3.57
C ALA A 161 7.72 -10.26 2.27
N ARG A 162 7.92 -9.00 1.90
CA ARG A 162 7.46 -8.51 0.62
C ARG A 162 8.22 -9.18 -0.52
N GLY A 163 7.51 -9.59 -1.56
CA GLY A 163 8.09 -10.12 -2.79
C GLY A 163 8.58 -11.57 -2.73
N VAL A 164 8.26 -12.31 -1.66
CA VAL A 164 8.65 -13.72 -1.50
C VAL A 164 7.39 -14.59 -1.35
N PRO A 165 6.84 -15.14 -2.44
CA PRO A 165 5.51 -15.78 -2.44
C PRO A 165 5.41 -17.08 -1.61
N ASP A 166 6.52 -17.78 -1.39
CA ASP A 166 6.55 -19.04 -0.62
C ASP A 166 7.13 -18.86 0.80
N MET A 167 7.14 -17.63 1.33
CA MET A 167 7.74 -17.39 2.63
C MET A 167 6.86 -17.84 3.80
N ARG A 168 7.54 -18.37 4.81
CA ARG A 168 6.99 -18.58 6.15
C ARG A 168 6.49 -17.25 6.73
N GLU A 169 5.21 -17.21 7.05
CA GLU A 169 4.55 -16.11 7.75
C GLU A 169 4.92 -16.13 9.24
N LEU A 170 5.13 -14.94 9.82
CA LEU A 170 5.16 -14.75 11.27
C LEU A 170 3.79 -14.31 11.74
N ARG A 171 3.31 -14.89 12.83
CA ARG A 171 2.00 -14.59 13.40
C ARG A 171 2.17 -14.04 14.81
N PHE A 172 1.41 -13.02 15.16
CA PHE A 172 1.46 -12.40 16.49
C PHE A 172 0.04 -12.15 17.01
N ASP A 173 -0.17 -12.35 18.30
CA ASP A 173 -1.41 -11.94 18.96
C ASP A 173 -1.49 -10.40 18.94
N ALA A 174 -2.59 -9.86 18.42
CA ALA A 174 -2.70 -8.42 18.21
C ALA A 174 -2.86 -7.62 19.51
N ARG A 175 -3.21 -8.25 20.64
CA ARG A 175 -3.38 -7.55 21.92
C ARG A 175 -2.10 -7.50 22.72
N THR A 176 -1.28 -8.53 22.63
CA THR A 176 -0.08 -8.73 23.45
C THR A 176 1.22 -8.58 22.68
N GLY A 177 1.17 -8.67 21.35
CA GLY A 177 2.34 -8.71 20.49
C GLY A 177 3.15 -10.01 20.60
N GLU A 178 2.67 -11.02 21.34
CA GLU A 178 3.38 -12.28 21.52
C GLU A 178 3.35 -13.12 20.22
N PRO A 179 4.48 -13.77 19.84
CA PRO A 179 4.51 -14.67 18.70
C PRO A 179 3.57 -15.87 18.89
N LEU A 180 2.81 -16.18 17.84
CA LEU A 180 1.96 -17.36 17.76
C LEU A 180 2.69 -18.46 16.97
N GLN A 181 2.58 -19.71 17.45
CA GLN A 181 3.14 -20.89 16.79
C GLN A 181 2.30 -21.37 15.60
#